data_AF-A0A2N2J0G5-F1
#
_entry.id   AF-A0A2N2J0G5-F1
#
_cell.length_a   1.000
_cell.length_b   1.000
_cell.length_c   1.000
_cell.angle_alpha   90.00
_cell.angle_beta   90.00
_cell.angle_gamma   90.00
#
_symmetry.space_group_name_H-M   'P 1'
#
loop_
_entity.id
_entity.type
_entity.pdbx_description
1 polymer ?
#
loop_
_entity_poly.entity_id
_entity_poly.type
_entity_poly.pdbx_seq_one_letter_code
_entity_poly.pdbx_strand_id
1 'polypeptide(L)' 'MTPHEAYLAAGEFSFKVIADRSKWQGTPDPYKVMWTQSVNPDDSDIWMTFATATQYPGEGLRNFEVYFKGGKALTINKV' A
#
# COMPACT_ATOMS: atom_id res chain seq x y z
N MET A 1 4.55 8.93 3.81
CA MET A 1 4.50 7.52 3.41
C MET A 1 3.45 7.33 2.33
N THR A 2 3.93 7.23 1.10
CA THR A 2 3.18 6.77 -0.07
C THR A 2 3.26 5.24 -0.15
N PRO A 3 2.44 4.56 -0.98
CA PRO A 3 2.57 3.12 -1.21
C PRO A 3 3.98 2.72 -1.66
N HIS A 4 4.62 3.53 -2.50
CA HIS A 4 5.96 3.23 -3.00
C HIS A 4 7.02 3.36 -1.89
N GLU A 5 6.91 4.35 -1.01
CA GLU A 5 7.80 4.47 0.15
C GLU A 5 7.65 3.25 1.08
N ALA A 6 6.42 2.77 1.28
CA ALA A 6 6.16 1.57 2.07
C ALA A 6 6.75 0.30 1.42
N TYR A 7 6.60 0.17 0.10
CA TYR A 7 7.23 -0.89 -0.70
C TYR A 7 8.76 -0.92 -0.50
N LEU A 8 9.43 0.24 -0.62
CA LEU A 8 10.88 0.32 -0.47
C LEU A 8 11.35 0.01 0.95
N ALA A 9 10.53 0.32 1.97
CA ALA A 9 10.91 0.15 3.37
C ALA A 9 10.71 -1.28 3.90
N ALA A 10 9.64 -1.96 3.46
CA ALA A 10 9.17 -3.18 4.14
C ALA A 10 9.67 -4.50 3.54
N GLY A 11 10.22 -4.49 2.31
CA GLY A 11 10.72 -5.71 1.67
C GLY A 11 9.60 -6.58 1.12
N GLU A 12 9.28 -7.70 1.76
CA GLU A 12 8.22 -8.63 1.33
C GLU A 12 6.84 -8.12 1.74
N PHE A 13 5.91 -8.09 0.79
CA PHE A 13 4.53 -7.64 0.99
C PHE A 13 3.60 -8.32 0.00
N SER A 14 2.32 -8.35 0.36
CA SER A 14 1.22 -8.61 -0.58
C SER A 14 0.39 -7.35 -0.75
N PHE A 15 -0.36 -7.25 -1.84
CA PHE A 15 -1.12 -6.04 -2.13
C PHE A 15 -2.39 -6.28 -2.90
N LYS A 16 -3.29 -5.29 -2.81
CA LYS A 16 -4.47 -5.13 -3.65
C LYS A 16 -4.53 -3.68 -4.14
N VAL A 17 -4.80 -3.50 -5.42
CA VAL A 17 -4.96 -2.18 -6.04
C VAL A 17 -6.32 -2.10 -6.74
N ILE A 18 -7.06 -1.05 -6.45
CA ILE A 18 -8.23 -0.63 -7.22
C ILE A 18 -7.88 0.73 -7.82
N ALA A 19 -7.55 0.74 -9.11
CA ALA A 19 -7.12 1.95 -9.80
C ALA A 19 -8.28 2.91 -10.07
N ASP A 20 -8.00 4.21 -9.96
CA ASP A 20 -8.92 5.29 -10.34
C ASP A 20 -9.22 5.22 -11.85
N ARG A 21 -10.47 4.87 -12.19
CA ARG A 21 -10.92 4.72 -13.58
C ARG A 21 -10.97 6.03 -14.37
N SER A 22 -10.93 7.18 -13.71
CA SER A 22 -10.86 8.48 -14.39
C SER A 22 -9.47 8.75 -14.97
N LYS A 23 -8.42 8.15 -14.37
CA LYS A 23 -7.03 8.26 -14.83
C LYS A 23 -6.51 7.01 -15.53
N TRP A 24 -6.96 5.82 -15.13
CA TRP A 24 -6.46 4.54 -15.62
C TRP A 24 -7.53 3.78 -16.41
N GLN A 25 -7.21 3.41 -17.65
CA GLN A 25 -8.09 2.61 -18.49
C GLN A 25 -7.65 1.14 -18.52
N GLY A 26 -8.63 0.24 -18.65
CA GLY A 26 -8.37 -1.21 -18.73
C GLY A 26 -7.84 -1.79 -17.42
N THR A 27 -6.82 -2.65 -17.53
CA THR A 27 -6.15 -3.30 -16.39
C THR A 27 -4.75 -2.70 -16.23
N PRO A 28 -4.60 -1.58 -15.50
CA PRO A 28 -3.32 -0.93 -15.34
C PRO A 28 -2.35 -1.80 -14.55
N ASP A 29 -1.06 -1.62 -14.81
CA ASP A 29 0.00 -2.24 -14.02
C ASP A 29 -0.06 -1.70 -12.57
N PRO A 30 -0.31 -2.56 -11.56
CA PRO A 30 -0.50 -2.12 -10.18
C PRO A 30 0.76 -1.43 -9.60
N TYR A 31 1.95 -1.81 -10.06
CA TYR A 31 3.19 -1.15 -9.61
C TYR A 31 3.29 0.29 -10.13
N LYS A 32 2.80 0.55 -11.34
CA LYS A 32 2.70 1.91 -11.88
C LYS A 32 1.68 2.74 -11.12
N VAL A 33 0.54 2.16 -10.72
CA VAL A 33 -0.47 2.83 -9.91
C VAL A 33 0.11 3.22 -8.54
N MET A 34 0.82 2.31 -7.88
CA MET A 34 1.51 2.59 -6.61
C MET A 34 2.59 3.66 -6.73
N TRP A 35 3.43 3.61 -7.79
CA TRP A 35 4.44 4.63 -8.04
C TRP A 35 3.82 6.01 -8.28
N THR A 36 2.73 6.07 -9.06
CA THR A 36 2.05 7.31 -9.41
C THR A 36 1.56 8.07 -8.18
N GLN A 37 1.17 7.36 -7.11
CA GLN A 37 0.81 7.96 -5.83
C GLN A 37 1.92 8.81 -5.18
N SER A 38 3.19 8.63 -5.57
CA SER A 38 4.31 9.45 -5.08
C SER A 38 4.55 10.73 -5.86
N VAL A 39 4.14 10.76 -7.14
CA VAL A 39 4.48 11.86 -8.07
C VAL A 39 3.27 12.69 -8.47
N ASN A 40 2.12 12.06 -8.68
CA ASN A 40 0.87 12.70 -9.04
C ASN A 40 -0.31 11.88 -8.49
N PRO A 41 -0.62 12.03 -7.19
CA PRO A 41 -1.65 11.25 -6.52
C PRO A 41 -3.01 11.27 -7.23
N ASP A 42 -3.75 10.18 -7.08
CA ASP A 42 -5.11 10.03 -7.61
C ASP A 42 -6.01 9.30 -6.62
N ASP A 43 -7.26 9.03 -7.02
CA ASP A 43 -8.25 8.43 -6.13
C ASP A 43 -8.18 6.89 -6.08
N SER A 44 -7.06 6.29 -6.51
CA SER A 44 -6.85 4.85 -6.41
C SER A 44 -6.81 4.39 -4.95
N ASP A 45 -7.44 3.26 -4.68
CA ASP A 45 -7.46 2.61 -3.39
C ASP A 45 -6.43 1.47 -3.37
N ILE A 46 -5.49 1.52 -2.42
CA ILE A 46 -4.37 0.57 -2.35
C ILE A 46 -4.27 0.01 -0.94
N TRP A 47 -4.21 -1.32 -0.85
CA TRP A 47 -3.94 -2.05 0.39
C TRP A 47 -2.61 -2.78 0.25
N MET A 48 -1.75 -2.64 1.25
CA MET A 48 -0.49 -3.38 1.32
C MET A 48 -0.39 -4.07 2.68
N THR A 49 -0.15 -5.37 2.66
CA THR A 49 -0.01 -6.21 3.86
C THR A 49 1.43 -6.64 4.02
N PHE A 50 1.97 -6.37 5.20
CA PHE A 50 3.36 -6.61 5.57
C PHE A 50 3.44 -7.51 6.79
N ALA A 51 4.54 -8.24 6.93
CA ALA A 51 4.86 -9.01 8.13
C ALA A 51 5.88 -8.25 9.00
N THR A 52 5.69 -8.26 10.31
CA THR A 52 6.59 -7.64 11.29
C THR A 52 6.67 -8.46 12.57
N ALA A 53 7.87 -8.57 13.13
CA ALA A 53 8.09 -9.16 14.46
C ALA A 53 8.33 -8.11 15.56
N THR A 54 8.38 -6.82 15.19
CA THR A 54 8.88 -5.75 16.08
C THR A 54 7.81 -4.74 16.46
N GLN A 55 6.79 -4.53 15.61
CA GLN A 55 5.72 -3.56 15.87
C GLN A 55 4.76 -4.01 16.98
N TYR A 56 4.66 -5.32 17.22
CA TYR A 56 3.77 -5.93 18.21
C TYR A 56 4.57 -6.78 19.21
N PRO A 57 5.12 -6.16 20.28
CA PRO A 57 5.97 -6.86 21.24
C PRO A 57 5.30 -8.07 21.88
N GLY A 58 6.02 -9.20 21.93
CA GLY A 58 5.54 -10.44 22.54
C GLY A 58 4.59 -11.27 21.67
N GLU A 59 4.24 -10.78 20.47
CA GLU A 59 3.27 -11.46 19.61
C GLU A 59 3.88 -12.34 18.52
N GLY A 60 5.21 -12.33 18.38
CA GLY A 60 5.93 -13.00 17.30
C GLY A 60 5.74 -12.29 15.96
N LEU A 61 5.88 -13.04 14.87
CA LEU A 61 5.65 -12.53 13.51
C LEU A 61 4.15 -12.30 13.29
N ARG A 62 3.76 -11.07 12.94
CA ARG A 62 2.37 -10.64 12.73
C ARG A 62 2.23 -9.85 11.46
N ASN A 63 1.04 -9.91 10.87
CA ASN A 63 0.71 -9.12 9.71
C ASN A 63 0.01 -7.83 10.11
N PHE A 64 0.24 -6.78 9.31
CA PHE A 64 -0.55 -5.57 9.34
C PHE A 64 -0.80 -5.09 7.92
N GLU A 65 -1.97 -4.51 7.70
CA GLU A 65 -2.38 -3.93 6.45
C GLU A 65 -2.39 -2.41 6.56
N VAL A 66 -1.81 -1.75 5.56
CA VAL A 66 -1.84 -0.30 5.40
C VAL A 66 -2.73 0.02 4.21
N TYR A 67 -3.73 0.87 4.44
CA TYR A 67 -4.59 1.40 3.39
C TYR A 67 -4.09 2.78 2.96
N PHE A 68 -3.97 2.98 1.66
CA PHE A 68 -3.56 4.22 1.03
C PHE A 68 -4.61 4.74 0.06
N LYS A 69 -4.76 6.07 0.04
CA LYS A 69 -5.55 6.82 -0.94
C LYS A 69 -4.99 8.23 -1.11
N GLY A 70 -5.03 8.77 -2.32
CA GLY A 70 -4.57 10.14 -2.58
C GLY A 70 -3.12 10.36 -2.15
N GLY A 71 -2.25 9.36 -2.35
CA GLY A 71 -0.84 9.44 -1.99
C GLY A 71 -0.51 9.28 -0.50
N LYS A 72 -1.48 8.98 0.37
CA LYS A 72 -1.28 8.96 1.83
C LYS A 72 -1.71 7.65 2.45
N ALA A 73 -0.96 7.18 3.44
CA ALA A 73 -1.42 6.15 4.37
C ALA A 73 -2.55 6.72 5.23
N LEU A 74 -3.71 6.06 5.25
CA LEU A 74 -4.90 6.51 5.98
C LEU A 74 -5.20 5.65 7.21
N THR A 75 -5.07 4.33 7.10
CA THR A 75 -5.30 3.41 8.22
C THR A 75 -4.26 2.31 8.26
N ILE A 76 -3.94 1.85 9.47
CA ILE A 76 -3.10 0.68 9.73
C ILE A 76 -3.92 -0.27 10.60
N ASN A 77 -4.17 -1.48 10.10
CA ASN A 77 -4.94 -2.49 10.81
C ASN A 77 -4.07 -3.74 10.99
N LYS A 78 -4.18 -4.37 12.16
CA LYS A 78 -3.62 -5.70 12.39
C LYS A 78 -4.50 -6.74 11.69
N VAL A 79 -3.89 -7.75 11.05
CA VAL A 79 -4.57 -8.80 10.28
C VAL A 79 -4.20 -10.20 10.78
#